data_AF-A0A1E2VAI2-F1
#
_entry.id   AF-A0A1E2VAI2-F1
#
_cell.length_a   1.000
_cell.length_b   1.000
_cell.length_c   1.000
_cell.angle_alpha   90.00
_cell.angle_beta   90.00
_cell.angle_gamma   90.00
#
_symmetry.space_group_name_H-M   'P 1'
#
loop_
_entity.id
_entity.type
_entity.pdbx_description
1 polymer ?
#
loop_
_entity_poly.entity_id
_entity_poly.type
_entity_poly.pdbx_seq_one_letter_code
_entity_poly.pdbx_strand_id
1 'polypeptide(L)' 'MKNAKADAALYILTGLLQRLETERPGMIQDMIEGVEGDRASLSENIEDRAHVEKIFDEAIELLTRANSA' A
#
# COMPACT_ATOMS: atom_id res chain seq x y z
N MET A 1 -12.13 0.65 15.63
CA MET A 1 -12.90 -0.55 16.03
C MET A 1 -12.14 -1.78 15.57
N LYS A 2 -12.09 -2.86 16.37
CA LYS A 2 -11.50 -4.14 15.93
C LYS A 2 -12.45 -4.81 14.92
N ASN A 3 -11.95 -5.21 13.75
CA ASN A 3 -12.73 -5.86 12.71
C ASN A 3 -11.97 -7.10 12.22
N ALA A 4 -12.32 -8.27 12.77
CA ALA A 4 -11.62 -9.52 12.49
C ALA A 4 -11.56 -9.86 11.00
N LYS A 5 -12.58 -9.47 10.20
CA LYS A 5 -12.58 -9.70 8.75
C LYS A 5 -11.53 -8.83 8.05
N ALA A 6 -11.43 -7.55 8.41
CA ALA A 6 -10.42 -6.66 7.86
C ALA A 6 -9.01 -7.08 8.31
N ASP A 7 -8.84 -7.45 9.58
CA ASP A 7 -7.57 -7.88 10.15
C ASP A 7 -7.07 -9.19 9.47
N ALA A 8 -7.97 -10.14 9.20
CA ALA A 8 -7.63 -11.37 8.47
C ALA A 8 -7.27 -11.11 7.01
N ALA A 9 -7.98 -10.20 6.33
CA ALA A 9 -7.65 -9.82 4.96
C ALA A 9 -6.27 -9.17 4.87
N LEU A 10 -5.97 -8.25 5.79
CA LEU A 10 -4.66 -7.61 5.90
C LEU A 10 -3.55 -8.66 6.10
N TYR A 11 -3.72 -9.58 7.06
CA TYR A 11 -2.75 -10.64 7.31
C TYR A 11 -2.45 -11.49 6.06
N ILE A 12 -3.48 -11.91 5.32
CA ILE A 12 -3.32 -12.71 4.10
C ILE A 12 -2.61 -11.91 3.00
N LEU A 13 -3.02 -10.66 2.79
CA LEU A 13 -2.44 -9.80 1.76
C LEU A 13 -0.97 -9.48 2.04
N THR A 14 -0.61 -9.18 3.30
CA THR A 14 0.80 -8.97 3.68
C THR A 14 1.63 -10.22 3.41
N GLY A 15 1.13 -11.41 3.80
CA GLY A 15 1.84 -12.66 3.53
C GLY A 15 1.95 -13.01 2.05
N LEU A 16 0.97 -12.60 1.22
CA LEU A 16 1.05 -12.73 -0.23
C LEU A 16 2.13 -11.81 -0.84
N LEU A 17 2.16 -10.55 -0.42
CA LEU A 17 3.16 -9.58 -0.90
C LEU A 17 4.59 -10.02 -0.56
N GLN A 18 4.82 -10.51 0.65
CA GLN A 18 6.13 -11.04 1.08
C GLN A 18 6.59 -12.22 0.21
N ARG A 19 5.67 -13.13 -0.16
CA ARG A 19 5.99 -14.25 -1.05
C ARG A 19 6.32 -13.77 -2.46
N LEU A 20 5.54 -12.81 -2.98
CA LEU A 20 5.81 -12.24 -4.30
C LEU A 20 7.14 -11.50 -4.34
N GLU A 21 7.51 -10.78 -3.27
CA GLU A 21 8.83 -10.16 -3.14
C GLU A 21 9.96 -11.21 -3.11
N THR A 22 9.73 -12.33 -2.43
CA THR A 22 10.68 -13.45 -2.43
C THR A 22 10.86 -14.06 -3.83
N GLU A 23 9.77 -14.20 -4.59
CA GLU A 23 9.80 -14.72 -5.96
C GLU A 23 10.37 -13.71 -6.96
N ARG A 24 10.15 -12.41 -6.74
CA ARG A 24 10.62 -11.30 -7.57
C ARG A 24 11.12 -10.15 -6.68
N PRO A 25 12.41 -10.17 -6.29
CA PRO A 25 13.00 -9.11 -5.49
C PRO A 25 12.89 -7.74 -6.18
N GLY A 26 12.55 -6.72 -5.41
CA GLY A 26 12.29 -5.35 -5.86
C GLY A 26 10.84 -5.06 -6.21
N MET A 27 9.95 -6.06 -6.26
CA MET A 27 8.55 -5.84 -6.66
C MET A 27 7.81 -4.89 -5.70
N ILE A 28 7.99 -5.03 -4.39
CA ILE A 28 7.33 -4.13 -3.43
C ILE A 28 7.87 -2.70 -3.57
N GLN A 29 9.16 -2.53 -3.85
CA GLN A 29 9.75 -1.22 -4.10
C GLN A 29 9.15 -0.58 -5.37
N ASP A 30 9.03 -1.33 -6.47
CA ASP A 30 8.36 -0.89 -7.70
C ASP A 30 6.91 -0.45 -7.40
N MET A 31 6.20 -1.16 -6.51
CA MET A 31 4.84 -0.80 -6.10
C MET A 31 4.79 0.51 -5.31
N ILE A 32 5.74 0.73 -4.39
CA ILE A 32 5.84 1.98 -3.62
C ILE A 32 6.05 3.16 -4.58
N GLU A 33 6.98 3.03 -5.53
CA GLU A 33 7.25 4.07 -6.53
C GLU A 33 6.01 4.35 -7.40
N GLY A 34 5.23 3.32 -7.74
CA GLY A 34 3.95 3.49 -8.42
C GLY A 34 2.94 4.32 -7.62
N VAL A 35 2.79 4.04 -6.32
CA VAL A 35 1.90 4.79 -5.42
C VAL A 35 2.34 6.26 -5.29
N GLU A 36 3.64 6.51 -5.16
CA GLU A 36 4.19 7.87 -5.11
C GLU A 36 3.97 8.62 -6.42
N GLY A 37 4.14 7.94 -7.56
CA GLY A 37 3.85 8.48 -8.89
C GLY A 37 2.37 8.86 -9.08
N ASP A 38 1.46 7.99 -8.65
CA ASP A 38 0.02 8.25 -8.67
C ASP A 38 -0.34 9.45 -7.78
N ARG A 39 0.25 9.53 -6.58
CA ARG A 39 0.09 10.67 -5.67
C ARG A 39 0.57 11.98 -6.30
N ALA A 40 1.75 11.97 -6.92
CA ALA A 40 2.30 13.15 -7.59
C ALA A 40 1.45 13.60 -8.79
N SER A 41 0.69 12.68 -9.39
CA SER A 41 -0.17 12.95 -10.54
C SER A 41 -1.57 13.47 -10.16
N LEU A 42 -1.86 13.63 -8.86
CA LEU A 42 -3.15 14.16 -8.40
C LEU A 42 -3.38 15.59 -8.89
N SER A 43 -4.52 15.79 -9.56
CA SER A 43 -5.01 17.14 -9.92
C SER A 43 -5.20 18.01 -8.68
N GLU A 44 -4.85 19.30 -8.76
CA GLU A 44 -5.03 20.28 -7.68
C GLU A 44 -6.48 20.33 -7.17
N ASN A 45 -7.46 20.12 -8.06
CA ASN A 45 -8.89 20.26 -7.78
C ASN A 45 -9.60 18.94 -7.46
N ILE A 46 -8.89 17.90 -7.05
CA ILE A 46 -9.53 16.62 -6.71
C ILE A 46 -10.47 16.76 -5.50
N GLU A 47 -11.67 16.20 -5.63
CA GLU A 47 -12.63 16.09 -4.53
C GLU A 47 -12.08 15.17 -3.44
N ASP A 48 -12.36 15.49 -2.17
CA ASP A 48 -11.91 14.72 -1.01
C ASP A 48 -10.40 14.45 -0.97
N ARG A 49 -9.57 15.40 -1.44
CA ARG A 49 -8.09 15.31 -1.43
C ARG A 49 -7.53 14.70 -0.16
N ALA A 50 -7.97 15.15 1.01
CA ALA A 50 -7.48 14.66 2.29
C ALA A 50 -7.75 13.15 2.50
N HIS A 51 -8.89 12.65 2.03
CA HIS A 51 -9.20 11.23 2.07
C HIS A 51 -8.33 10.45 1.07
N VAL A 52 -8.17 10.97 -0.15
CA VAL A 52 -7.34 10.35 -1.19
C VAL A 52 -5.88 10.28 -0.76
N GLU A 53 -5.33 11.35 -0.20
CA GLU A 53 -3.96 11.36 0.34
C GLU A 53 -3.79 10.34 1.46
N LYS A 54 -4.80 10.18 2.31
CA LYS A 54 -4.78 9.13 3.34
C LYS A 54 -4.77 7.72 2.75
N ILE A 55 -5.43 7.47 1.62
CA ILE A 55 -5.35 6.18 0.93
C ILE A 55 -3.91 5.89 0.51
N PHE A 56 -3.19 6.89 -0.02
CA PHE A 56 -1.78 6.73 -0.41
C PHE A 56 -0.87 6.49 0.79
N ASP A 57 -1.05 7.24 1.89
CA ASP A 57 -0.27 7.04 3.10
C ASP A 57 -0.44 5.61 3.66
N GLU A 58 -1.68 5.13 3.74
CA GLU A 58 -1.98 3.76 4.21
C GLU A 58 -1.42 2.71 3.24
N ALA A 59 -1.49 2.93 1.93
CA ALA A 59 -0.91 2.01 0.94
C ALA A 59 0.60 1.87 1.11
N ILE A 60 1.33 2.99 1.26
CA ILE A 60 2.79 2.99 1.48
C ILE A 60 3.13 2.31 2.81
N GLU A 61 2.36 2.54 3.87
CA GLU A 61 2.59 1.90 5.18
C GLU A 61 2.44 0.38 5.08
N LEU A 62 1.41 -0.11 4.38
CA LEU A 62 1.20 -1.54 4.17
C LEU A 62 2.29 -2.19 3.33
N LEU A 63 2.74 -1.54 2.25
CA LEU A 63 3.82 -2.03 1.41
C LEU A 63 5.15 -2.05 2.18
N THR A 64 5.46 -0.98 2.92
CA THR A 64 6.68 -0.89 3.74
C THR A 64 6.72 -1.96 4.81
N ARG A 65 5.59 -2.23 5.47
CA ARG A 65 5.46 -3.32 6.44
C ARG A 65 5.68 -4.69 5.80
N ALA A 66 5.19 -4.91 4.59
CA ALA A 66 5.41 -6.15 3.86
C ALA A 66 6.88 -6.32 3.44
N ASN A 67 7.58 -5.22 3.14
CA ASN A 67 9.00 -5.23 2.72
C ASN A 67 9.99 -5.44 3.87
N SER A 68 9.61 -5.07 5.10
CA SER A 68 10.51 -5.07 6.27
C SER A 68 10.53 -6.39 7.05
N ALA A 69 9.90 -7.44 6.53
CA ALA A 69 9.61 -8.69 7.24
C ALA A 69 10.48 -9.87 6.81
#